data_AF-R1D868-F1
#
_entry.id   AF-R1D868-F1
#
_cell.length_a   1.000
_cell.length_b   1.000
_cell.length_c   1.000
_cell.angle_alpha   90.00
_cell.angle_beta   90.00
_cell.angle_gamma   90.00
#
_symmetry.space_group_name_H-M   'P 1'
#
loop_
_entity.id
_entity.type
_entity.pdbx_description
1 polymer ?
#
loop_
_entity_poly.entity_id
_entity_poly.type
_entity_poly.pdbx_seq_one_letter_code
_entity_poly.pdbx_strand_id
1 'polypeptide(L)'
;MLAILLLQAGVMWIAAALLGPVCDGRHSSHDVLHYATESIAGTPLYLSAPWSDAVLLETCWWVPFAFGGAGVILGAAHPLLDRRWGGGPRAPPGWPTALISVAAFVACYDLSGQLAQAAAERGGAHHDWLALDAPLAGCAIASFLLFERSKGGLFMMALLALIGPAAEVGLINWLHLYAYTHADAAGIPSWIPWVYAAGGPANGALGRQVLHELSQNTGQRYRRSSERARD
;
A
#
# COMPACT_ATOMS: atom_id res chain seq x y z
N MET A 1 9.04 -16.46 -19.21
CA MET A 1 9.16 -16.02 -17.80
C MET A 1 9.39 -14.51 -17.69
N LEU A 2 10.45 -13.96 -18.30
CA LEU A 2 10.77 -12.52 -18.21
C LEU A 2 9.62 -11.58 -18.63
N ALA A 3 8.98 -11.84 -19.77
CA ALA A 3 7.85 -11.02 -20.24
C ALA A 3 6.67 -10.98 -19.25
N ILE A 4 6.37 -12.10 -18.58
CA ILE A 4 5.30 -12.17 -17.57
C ILE A 4 5.65 -11.30 -16.37
N LEU A 5 6.90 -11.35 -15.91
CA LEU A 5 7.36 -10.54 -14.77
C LEU A 5 7.35 -9.04 -15.09
N LEU A 6 7.72 -8.65 -16.31
CA LEU A 6 7.65 -7.26 -16.76
C LEU A 6 6.20 -6.76 -16.84
N LEU A 7 5.28 -7.58 -17.34
CA LEU A 7 3.85 -7.24 -17.37
C LEU A 7 3.28 -7.14 -15.96
N GLN A 8 3.63 -8.07 -15.07
CA GLN A 8 3.23 -8.01 -13.66
C GLN A 8 3.74 -6.72 -13.02
N ALA A 9 5.02 -6.38 -13.22
CA ALA A 9 5.59 -5.13 -12.71
C ALA A 9 4.83 -3.91 -13.24
N GLY A 10 4.53 -3.86 -14.54
CA GLY A 10 3.73 -2.76 -15.12
C GLY A 10 2.34 -2.62 -14.48
N VAL A 11 1.61 -3.73 -14.32
CA VAL A 11 0.28 -3.72 -13.69
C VAL A 11 0.35 -3.29 -12.22
N MET A 12 1.29 -3.84 -11.46
CA MET A 12 1.48 -3.51 -10.05
C MET A 12 1.92 -2.04 -9.87
N TRP A 13 2.79 -1.54 -10.75
CA TRP A 13 3.21 -0.15 -10.74
C TRP A 13 2.03 0.79 -10.97
N ILE A 14 1.24 0.55 -12.02
CA ILE A 14 0.08 1.40 -12.35
C ILE A 14 -0.94 1.39 -11.20
N ALA A 15 -1.27 0.21 -10.68
CA ALA A 15 -2.25 0.10 -9.59
C ALA A 15 -1.82 0.90 -8.36
N ALA A 16 -0.56 0.75 -7.92
CA ALA A 16 -0.06 1.47 -6.75
C ALA A 16 0.20 2.95 -7.02
N ALA A 17 0.70 3.32 -8.20
CA ALA A 17 0.94 4.72 -8.58
C ALA A 17 -0.34 5.55 -8.67
N LEU A 18 -1.48 4.91 -8.97
CA LEU A 18 -2.79 5.57 -8.95
C LEU A 18 -3.42 5.58 -7.56
N LEU A 19 -3.35 4.48 -6.83
CA LEU A 19 -4.02 4.34 -5.53
C LEU A 19 -3.28 5.05 -4.40
N GLY A 20 -1.95 5.02 -4.41
CA GLY A 20 -1.09 5.62 -3.38
C GLY A 20 -1.35 7.11 -3.13
N PRO A 21 -1.29 7.97 -4.18
CA PRO A 21 -1.62 9.38 -4.02
C PRO A 21 -3.02 9.63 -3.47
N VAL A 22 -4.00 8.79 -3.82
CA VAL A 22 -5.36 8.91 -3.28
C VAL A 22 -5.36 8.60 -1.78
N CYS A 23 -4.67 7.55 -1.34
CA CYS A 23 -4.53 7.22 0.07
C CYS A 23 -3.83 8.34 0.86
N ASP A 24 -2.69 8.86 0.38
CA ASP A 24 -2.01 9.99 1.02
C ASP A 24 -2.86 11.25 1.04
N GLY A 25 -3.55 11.55 -0.06
CA GLY A 25 -4.47 12.68 -0.14
C GLY A 25 -5.61 12.60 0.88
N ARG A 26 -6.04 11.38 1.25
CA ARG A 26 -7.00 11.19 2.34
C ARG A 26 -6.41 11.56 3.70
N HIS A 27 -5.15 11.22 3.98
CA HIS A 27 -4.46 11.71 5.19
C HIS A 27 -4.36 13.23 5.20
N SER A 28 -4.01 13.87 4.08
CA SER A 28 -4.00 15.34 3.99
C SER A 28 -5.39 15.95 4.19
N SER A 29 -6.45 15.31 3.68
CA SER A 29 -7.84 15.78 3.89
C SER A 29 -8.31 15.66 5.35
N HIS A 30 -7.60 14.89 6.17
CA HIS A 30 -7.82 14.72 7.61
C HIS A 30 -6.82 15.52 8.46
N ASP A 31 -6.07 16.45 7.86
CA ASP A 31 -5.05 17.26 8.54
C ASP A 31 -3.97 16.40 9.23
N VAL A 32 -3.66 15.23 8.66
CA VAL A 32 -2.71 14.28 9.26
C VAL A 32 -1.32 14.43 8.66
N LEU A 33 -1.22 14.66 7.35
CA LEU A 33 0.03 14.68 6.60
C LEU A 33 0.01 15.82 5.57
N HIS A 34 1.09 16.60 5.53
CA HIS A 34 1.26 17.67 4.54
C HIS A 34 2.63 17.65 3.89
N TYR A 35 2.65 17.81 2.56
CA TYR A 35 3.91 17.85 1.81
C TYR A 35 4.59 19.20 1.97
N ALA A 36 5.91 19.17 2.08
CA ALA A 36 6.71 20.37 2.32
C ALA A 36 6.83 21.22 1.06
N THR A 37 6.41 22.48 1.16
CA THR A 37 6.43 23.47 0.06
C THR A 37 7.84 23.88 -0.37
N GLU A 38 8.80 23.84 0.56
CA GLU A 38 10.20 24.25 0.33
C GLU A 38 11.14 23.04 0.13
N SER A 39 10.61 21.87 -0.18
CA SER A 39 11.42 20.65 -0.39
C SER A 39 12.04 20.57 -1.78
N ILE A 40 12.96 19.61 -1.96
CA ILE A 40 13.52 19.26 -3.29
C ILE A 40 12.45 18.78 -4.28
N ALA A 41 11.26 18.41 -3.80
CA ALA A 41 10.13 18.05 -4.63
C ALA A 41 9.40 19.26 -5.23
N GLY A 42 9.67 20.47 -4.72
CA GLY A 42 8.94 21.69 -5.08
C GLY A 42 7.55 21.75 -4.46
N THR A 43 6.71 22.66 -4.95
CA THR A 43 5.36 22.89 -4.43
C THR A 43 4.46 21.67 -4.66
N PRO A 44 3.67 21.24 -3.64
CA PRO A 44 2.70 20.18 -3.80
C PRO A 44 1.65 20.51 -4.87
N LEU A 45 1.16 19.46 -5.52
CA LEU A 45 0.00 19.52 -6.41
C LEU A 45 -1.28 19.45 -5.56
N TYR A 46 -2.12 20.46 -5.70
CA TYR A 46 -3.46 20.51 -5.13
C TYR A 46 -4.51 20.36 -6.22
N LEU A 47 -5.41 19.40 -6.07
CA LEU A 47 -6.63 19.30 -6.86
C LEU A 47 -7.80 19.73 -5.99
N SER A 48 -8.44 20.84 -6.32
CA SER A 48 -9.62 21.33 -5.60
C SER A 48 -10.91 20.93 -6.31
N ALA A 49 -12.01 20.87 -5.55
CA ALA A 49 -13.30 20.59 -6.15
C ALA A 49 -13.72 21.74 -7.07
N PRO A 50 -14.40 21.44 -8.20
CA PRO A 50 -15.02 22.49 -8.99
C PRO A 50 -15.96 23.29 -8.09
N TRP A 51 -15.81 24.61 -8.06
CA TRP A 51 -16.70 25.54 -7.35
C TRP A 51 -16.62 25.55 -5.82
N SER A 52 -15.57 24.98 -5.21
CA SER A 52 -15.28 25.18 -3.78
C SER A 52 -13.78 25.27 -3.51
N ASP A 53 -13.43 25.83 -2.34
CA ASP A 53 -12.03 25.87 -1.86
C ASP A 53 -11.60 24.54 -1.22
N ALA A 54 -12.42 23.48 -1.33
CA ALA A 54 -12.10 22.19 -0.76
C ALA A 54 -11.01 21.48 -1.59
N VAL A 55 -9.88 21.18 -0.94
CA VAL A 55 -8.82 20.34 -1.51
C VAL A 55 -9.28 18.89 -1.52
N LEU A 56 -9.38 18.29 -2.71
CA LEU A 56 -9.73 16.89 -2.92
C LEU A 56 -8.51 15.96 -2.89
N LEU A 57 -7.36 16.45 -3.33
CA LEU A 57 -6.11 15.72 -3.37
C LEU A 57 -4.95 16.68 -3.15
N GLU A 58 -4.12 16.38 -2.16
CA GLU A 58 -2.79 16.95 -1.99
C GLU A 58 -1.77 15.85 -2.30
N THR A 59 -0.82 16.10 -3.20
CA THR A 59 0.23 15.11 -3.53
C THR A 59 1.47 15.77 -4.13
N CYS A 60 2.56 15.01 -4.31
CA CYS A 60 3.77 15.46 -5.01
C CYS A 60 4.09 14.56 -6.20
N TRP A 61 4.83 15.08 -7.19
CA TRP A 61 5.15 14.36 -8.42
C TRP A 61 5.89 13.03 -8.20
N TRP A 62 6.68 12.92 -7.12
CA TRP A 62 7.44 11.71 -6.79
C TRP A 62 6.60 10.61 -6.13
N VAL A 63 5.44 10.96 -5.56
CA VAL A 63 4.57 10.05 -4.79
C VAL A 63 4.07 8.89 -5.65
N PRO A 64 3.53 9.11 -6.87
CA PRO A 64 3.19 8.00 -7.77
C PRO A 64 4.36 7.06 -8.06
N PHE A 65 5.59 7.59 -8.19
CA PHE A 65 6.78 6.77 -8.46
C PHE A 65 7.20 5.95 -7.25
N ALA A 66 7.13 6.53 -6.04
CA ALA A 66 7.43 5.82 -4.80
C ALA A 66 6.44 4.68 -4.56
N PHE A 67 5.13 4.96 -4.61
CA PHE A 67 4.10 3.93 -4.46
C PHE A 67 4.14 2.89 -5.59
N GLY A 68 4.31 3.32 -6.84
CA GLY A 68 4.46 2.42 -7.99
C GLY A 68 5.65 1.47 -7.82
N GLY A 69 6.80 1.99 -7.38
CA GLY A 69 7.99 1.19 -7.09
C GLY A 69 7.75 0.18 -5.96
N ALA A 70 7.13 0.62 -4.87
CA ALA A 70 6.73 -0.27 -3.78
C ALA A 70 5.77 -1.37 -4.25
N GLY A 71 4.76 -1.03 -5.07
CA GLY A 71 3.82 -1.99 -5.65
C GLY A 71 4.50 -3.08 -6.47
N VAL A 72 5.50 -2.72 -7.29
CA VAL A 72 6.33 -3.69 -8.03
C VAL A 72 7.07 -4.63 -7.09
N ILE A 73 7.78 -4.07 -6.10
CA ILE A 73 8.58 -4.84 -5.15
C ILE A 73 7.68 -5.81 -4.37
N LEU A 74 6.59 -5.31 -3.80
CA LEU A 74 5.70 -6.10 -2.94
C LEU A 74 4.90 -7.13 -3.74
N GLY A 75 4.45 -6.77 -4.95
CA GLY A 75 3.74 -7.68 -5.85
C GLY A 75 4.61 -8.86 -6.31
N ALA A 76 5.93 -8.66 -6.44
CA ALA A 76 6.88 -9.72 -6.76
C ALA A 76 7.37 -10.49 -5.53
N ALA A 77 7.58 -9.82 -4.40
CA ALA A 77 8.15 -10.41 -3.18
C ALA A 77 7.30 -11.56 -2.65
N HIS A 78 5.97 -11.42 -2.60
CA HIS A 78 5.09 -12.45 -2.06
C HIS A 78 5.15 -13.77 -2.87
N PRO A 79 4.93 -13.78 -4.21
CA PRO A 79 5.12 -15.00 -5.00
C PRO A 79 6.53 -15.61 -4.92
N LEU A 80 7.57 -14.79 -4.77
CA LEU A 80 8.95 -15.28 -4.63
C LEU A 80 9.17 -15.97 -3.29
N LEU A 81 8.65 -15.40 -2.20
CA LEU A 81 8.70 -16.01 -0.87
C LEU A 81 7.89 -17.30 -0.81
N ASP A 82 6.71 -17.34 -1.45
CA ASP A 82 5.90 -18.55 -1.55
C ASP A 82 6.69 -19.71 -2.17
N ARG A 83 7.43 -19.43 -3.26
CA ARG A 83 8.29 -20.42 -3.94
C ARG A 83 9.49 -20.83 -3.08
N ARG A 84 10.09 -19.90 -2.34
CA ARG A 84 11.33 -20.14 -1.58
C ARG A 84 11.06 -20.88 -0.26
N TRP A 85 9.92 -20.64 0.37
CA TRP A 85 9.59 -21.16 1.69
C TRP A 85 8.48 -22.23 1.68
N GLY A 86 7.82 -22.46 0.53
CA GLY A 86 6.78 -23.47 0.40
C GLY A 86 5.54 -23.20 1.27
N GLY A 87 5.40 -21.96 1.75
CA GLY A 87 4.39 -21.56 2.73
C GLY A 87 3.27 -20.69 2.18
N GLY A 88 3.20 -20.48 0.86
CA GLY A 88 2.18 -19.66 0.21
C GLY A 88 0.79 -20.31 0.16
N PRO A 89 -0.24 -19.56 -0.28
CA PRO A 89 -1.59 -20.09 -0.49
C PRO A 89 -1.59 -21.32 -1.41
N ARG A 90 -2.41 -22.33 -1.11
CA ARG A 90 -2.55 -23.54 -1.97
C ARG A 90 -2.99 -23.20 -3.40
N ALA A 91 -3.75 -22.12 -3.55
CA ALA A 91 -4.17 -21.54 -4.82
C ALA A 91 -4.09 -20.00 -4.71
N PRO A 92 -3.79 -19.29 -5.81
CA PRO A 92 -3.84 -17.83 -5.82
C PRO A 92 -5.27 -17.35 -5.50
N PRO A 93 -5.42 -16.20 -4.83
CA PRO A 93 -6.74 -15.66 -4.52
C PRO A 93 -7.42 -15.21 -5.81
N GLY A 94 -8.72 -15.50 -5.97
CA GLY A 94 -9.48 -14.96 -7.10
C GLY A 94 -9.60 -13.43 -7.03
N TRP A 95 -9.96 -12.80 -8.16
CA TRP A 95 -10.17 -11.34 -8.24
C TRP A 95 -11.05 -10.75 -7.14
N PRO A 96 -12.20 -11.34 -6.75
CA PRO A 96 -13.01 -10.79 -5.66
C PRO A 96 -12.22 -10.69 -4.35
N THR A 97 -11.48 -11.74 -3.98
CA THR A 97 -10.65 -11.75 -2.76
C THR A 97 -9.52 -10.73 -2.85
N ALA A 98 -8.84 -10.62 -4.00
CA ALA A 98 -7.78 -9.63 -4.18
C ALA A 98 -8.31 -8.19 -4.05
N LEU A 99 -9.44 -7.88 -4.70
CA LEU A 99 -10.05 -6.56 -4.67
C LEU A 99 -10.63 -6.21 -3.29
N ILE A 100 -11.26 -7.16 -2.60
CA ILE A 100 -11.73 -6.95 -1.22
C ILE A 100 -10.54 -6.73 -0.27
N SER A 101 -9.44 -7.46 -0.45
CA SER A 101 -8.24 -7.25 0.37
C SER A 101 -7.62 -5.86 0.14
N VAL A 102 -7.58 -5.38 -1.10
CA VAL A 102 -7.15 -4.01 -1.43
C VAL A 102 -8.11 -2.98 -0.82
N ALA A 103 -9.42 -3.19 -0.94
CA ALA A 103 -10.41 -2.30 -0.35
C ALA A 103 -10.31 -2.24 1.18
N ALA A 104 -10.06 -3.37 1.85
CA ALA A 104 -9.83 -3.42 3.29
C ALA A 104 -8.58 -2.63 3.72
N PHE A 105 -7.50 -2.70 2.93
CA PHE A 105 -6.31 -1.88 3.16
C PHE A 105 -6.60 -0.38 2.98
N VAL A 106 -7.27 0.00 1.89
CA VAL A 106 -7.65 1.42 1.65
C VAL A 106 -8.55 1.94 2.76
N ALA A 107 -9.51 1.13 3.23
CA ALA A 107 -10.36 1.48 4.36
C ALA A 107 -9.57 1.63 5.67
N CYS A 108 -8.58 0.76 5.92
CA CYS A 108 -7.67 0.91 7.07
C CYS A 108 -6.85 2.22 6.98
N TYR A 109 -6.37 2.55 5.78
CA TYR A 109 -5.62 3.79 5.51
C TYR A 109 -6.46 5.03 5.78
N ASP A 110 -7.70 5.05 5.27
CA ASP A 110 -8.63 6.17 5.48
C ASP A 110 -9.06 6.27 6.95
N LEU A 111 -9.35 5.12 7.58
CA LEU A 111 -9.67 5.04 9.00
C LEU A 111 -8.54 5.60 9.88
N SER A 112 -7.28 5.38 9.53
CA SER A 112 -6.17 5.94 10.32
C SER A 112 -6.16 7.46 10.29
N GLY A 113 -6.49 8.07 9.14
CA GLY A 113 -6.66 9.52 9.02
C GLY A 113 -7.80 10.04 9.91
N GLN A 114 -8.97 9.42 9.79
CA GLN A 114 -10.16 9.79 10.58
C GLN A 114 -9.93 9.66 12.08
N LEU A 115 -9.32 8.56 12.53
CA LEU A 115 -9.05 8.32 13.94
C LEU A 115 -8.02 9.32 14.47
N ALA A 116 -6.95 9.60 13.72
CA ALA A 116 -5.93 10.58 14.10
C ALA A 116 -6.52 11.98 14.24
N GLN A 117 -7.33 12.43 13.27
CA GLN A 117 -8.03 13.71 13.36
C GLN A 117 -8.95 13.76 14.59
N ALA A 118 -9.77 12.73 14.79
CA ALA A 118 -10.69 12.67 15.93
C ALA A 118 -9.95 12.64 17.28
N ALA A 119 -8.77 12.02 17.36
CA ALA A 119 -7.93 12.04 18.55
C ALA A 119 -7.30 13.43 18.78
N ALA A 120 -6.86 14.11 17.73
CA ALA A 120 -6.35 15.47 17.79
C ALA A 120 -7.40 16.47 18.30
N GLU A 121 -8.64 16.37 17.80
CA GLU A 121 -9.77 17.20 18.25
C GLU A 121 -10.09 17.02 19.75
N ARG A 122 -9.76 15.86 20.32
CA ARG A 122 -9.91 15.58 21.77
C ARG A 122 -8.66 15.98 22.58
N GLY A 123 -7.61 16.52 21.96
CA GLY A 123 -6.32 16.81 22.59
C GLY A 123 -5.48 15.56 22.89
N GLY A 124 -5.82 14.41 22.32
CA GLY A 124 -5.25 13.10 22.62
C GLY A 124 -4.26 12.54 21.59
N ALA A 125 -3.83 13.33 20.60
CA ALA A 125 -3.09 12.87 19.42
C ALA A 125 -1.86 11.99 19.71
N HIS A 126 -1.20 12.16 20.87
CA HIS A 126 0.03 11.45 21.25
C HIS A 126 -0.15 10.33 22.29
N HIS A 127 -1.31 10.21 22.92
CA HIS A 127 -1.50 9.34 24.10
C HIS A 127 -2.73 8.42 24.02
N ASP A 128 -3.57 8.59 23.01
CA ASP A 128 -4.81 7.82 22.84
C ASP A 128 -4.59 6.54 22.01
N TRP A 129 -3.60 5.72 22.42
CA TRP A 129 -3.22 4.48 21.71
C TRP A 129 -4.38 3.48 21.61
N LEU A 130 -5.34 3.52 22.54
CA LEU A 130 -6.55 2.71 22.47
C LEU A 130 -7.50 3.16 21.37
N ALA A 131 -7.57 4.45 21.05
CA ALA A 131 -8.39 4.96 19.96
C ALA A 131 -7.66 4.95 18.60
N LEU A 132 -6.31 4.90 18.59
CA LEU A 132 -5.50 4.93 17.37
C LEU A 132 -4.87 3.55 17.05
N ASP A 133 -3.87 3.14 17.82
CA ASP A 133 -3.09 1.94 17.56
C ASP A 133 -3.91 0.66 17.63
N ALA A 134 -4.72 0.48 18.67
CA ALA A 134 -5.49 -0.75 18.88
C ALA A 134 -6.45 -1.10 17.71
N PRO A 135 -7.30 -0.18 17.21
CA PRO A 135 -8.15 -0.47 16.06
C PRO A 135 -7.34 -0.73 14.77
N LEU A 136 -6.25 0.01 14.53
CA LEU A 136 -5.43 -0.17 13.33
C LEU A 136 -4.62 -1.48 13.36
N ALA A 137 -4.09 -1.86 14.52
CA ALA A 137 -3.52 -3.18 14.75
C ALA A 137 -4.57 -4.27 14.53
N GLY A 138 -5.80 -4.06 15.01
CA GLY A 138 -6.95 -4.91 14.75
C GLY A 138 -7.23 -5.08 13.25
N CYS A 139 -7.22 -3.99 12.47
CA CYS A 139 -7.38 -4.02 11.01
C CYS A 139 -6.26 -4.80 10.32
N ALA A 140 -4.99 -4.61 10.72
CA ALA A 140 -3.86 -5.34 10.17
C ALA A 140 -3.96 -6.85 10.46
N ILE A 141 -4.26 -7.22 11.70
CA ILE A 141 -4.45 -8.62 12.12
C ILE A 141 -5.64 -9.25 11.40
N ALA A 142 -6.78 -8.55 11.32
CA ALA A 142 -7.95 -9.04 10.60
C ALA A 142 -7.64 -9.27 9.11
N SER A 143 -6.94 -8.33 8.47
CA SER A 143 -6.52 -8.46 7.07
C SER A 143 -5.65 -9.70 6.85
N PHE A 144 -4.71 -9.97 7.76
CA PHE A 144 -3.91 -11.19 7.72
C PHE A 144 -4.75 -12.46 7.85
N LEU A 145 -5.62 -12.49 8.86
CA LEU A 145 -6.43 -13.66 9.19
C LEU A 145 -7.48 -13.99 8.13
N LEU A 146 -7.94 -12.98 7.38
CA LEU A 146 -8.93 -13.15 6.32
C LEU A 146 -8.30 -13.45 4.96
N PHE A 147 -7.17 -12.83 4.61
CA PHE A 147 -6.67 -12.84 3.22
C PHE A 147 -5.33 -13.53 2.99
N GLU A 148 -4.50 -13.72 4.01
CA GLU A 148 -3.11 -14.15 3.83
C GLU A 148 -2.78 -15.44 4.58
N ARG A 149 -2.99 -15.49 5.91
CA ARG A 149 -2.80 -16.66 6.81
C ARG A 149 -1.55 -17.51 6.55
N SER A 150 -0.49 -16.94 5.99
CA SER A 150 0.70 -17.65 5.53
C SER A 150 1.94 -17.20 6.32
N LYS A 151 2.95 -18.08 6.43
CA LYS A 151 4.21 -17.73 7.11
C LYS A 151 4.96 -16.61 6.36
N GLY A 152 4.96 -16.68 5.03
CA GLY A 152 5.56 -15.67 4.17
C GLY A 152 4.85 -14.33 4.30
N GLY A 153 3.52 -14.34 4.36
CA GLY A 153 2.71 -13.16 4.59
C GLY A 153 2.92 -12.55 5.97
N LEU A 154 2.98 -13.35 7.04
CA LEU A 154 3.28 -12.85 8.38
C LEU A 154 4.66 -12.19 8.45
N PHE A 155 5.67 -12.81 7.81
CA PHE A 155 6.98 -12.22 7.66
C PHE A 155 6.92 -10.89 6.90
N MET A 156 6.22 -10.83 5.78
CA MET A 156 6.09 -9.60 4.99
C MET A 156 5.38 -8.50 5.77
N MET A 157 4.34 -8.81 6.55
CA MET A 157 3.69 -7.84 7.43
C MET A 157 4.64 -7.26 8.46
N ALA A 158 5.40 -8.12 9.16
CA ALA A 158 6.38 -7.68 10.15
C ALA A 158 7.49 -6.85 9.49
N LEU A 159 7.94 -7.26 8.30
CA LEU A 159 8.96 -6.53 7.54
C LEU A 159 8.46 -5.14 7.13
N LEU A 160 7.22 -5.04 6.63
CA LEU A 160 6.61 -3.77 6.23
C LEU A 160 6.37 -2.84 7.41
N ALA A 161 5.92 -3.37 8.54
CA ALA A 161 5.76 -2.63 9.79
C ALA A 161 7.08 -2.04 10.33
N LEU A 162 8.23 -2.43 9.78
CA LEU A 162 9.55 -1.90 10.12
C LEU A 162 10.12 -1.03 9.00
N ILE A 163 10.19 -1.56 7.77
CA ILE A 163 10.83 -0.89 6.64
C ILE A 163 10.01 0.32 6.16
N GLY A 164 8.68 0.23 6.17
CA GLY A 164 7.82 1.36 5.81
C GLY A 164 8.07 2.57 6.71
N PRO A 165 7.87 2.46 8.03
CA PRO A 165 8.21 3.52 8.97
C PRO A 165 9.66 4.02 8.86
N ALA A 166 10.63 3.12 8.67
CA ALA A 166 12.02 3.51 8.51
C ALA A 166 12.26 4.34 7.22
N ALA A 167 11.57 4.01 6.12
CA ALA A 167 11.62 4.79 4.90
C ALA A 167 11.00 6.18 5.11
N GLU A 168 9.86 6.27 5.78
CA GLU A 168 9.21 7.55 6.12
C GLU A 168 10.10 8.45 6.98
N VAL A 169 10.73 7.88 8.02
CA VAL A 169 11.72 8.61 8.84
C VAL A 169 12.82 9.21 7.97
N GLY A 170 13.30 8.51 6.94
CA GLY A 170 14.27 9.05 5.98
C GLY A 170 13.68 10.17 5.10
N LEU A 171 12.47 9.98 4.58
CA LEU A 171 11.78 10.97 3.74
C LEU A 171 11.50 12.28 4.50
N ILE A 172 11.18 12.18 5.79
CA ILE A 172 10.84 13.32 6.66
C ILE A 172 12.10 14.00 7.19
N ASN A 173 13.04 13.24 7.77
CA ASN A 173 14.16 13.82 8.52
C ASN A 173 15.40 14.11 7.67
N TRP A 174 15.56 13.46 6.51
CA TRP A 174 16.73 13.68 5.65
C TRP A 174 16.36 14.40 4.36
N LEU A 175 15.22 14.07 3.76
CA LEU A 175 14.78 14.67 2.51
C LEU A 175 13.78 15.80 2.71
N HIS A 176 13.22 15.94 3.91
CA HIS A 176 12.24 16.96 4.28
C HIS A 176 11.10 17.08 3.27
N LEU A 177 10.59 15.95 2.79
CA LEU A 177 9.58 15.92 1.71
C LEU A 177 8.16 16.19 2.20
N TYR A 178 7.86 15.81 3.44
CA TYR A 178 6.56 16.01 4.08
C TYR A 178 6.71 15.93 5.60
N ALA A 179 5.64 16.25 6.33
CA ALA A 179 5.57 16.08 7.77
C ALA A 179 4.16 15.61 8.19
N TYR A 180 4.11 14.91 9.32
CA TYR A 180 2.85 14.65 10.04
C TYR A 180 2.51 15.83 10.94
N THR A 181 1.23 16.18 11.01
CA THR A 181 0.72 17.24 11.88
C THR A 181 0.94 16.90 13.36
N HIS A 182 0.73 15.62 13.71
CA HIS A 182 0.96 15.09 15.05
C HIS A 182 1.86 13.86 14.99
N ALA A 183 3.17 14.10 15.00
CA ALA A 183 4.18 13.03 15.07
C ALA A 183 4.49 12.64 16.52
N ASP A 184 4.79 11.36 16.75
CA ASP A 184 5.23 10.87 18.05
C ASP A 184 6.75 10.78 18.12
N ALA A 185 7.33 9.73 17.53
CA ALA A 185 8.76 9.45 17.58
C ALA A 185 9.38 9.50 16.19
N ALA A 186 10.57 10.10 16.08
CA ALA A 186 11.33 10.21 14.83
C ALA A 186 10.55 10.86 13.66
N GLY A 187 9.58 11.72 13.95
CA GLY A 187 8.80 12.43 12.94
C GLY A 187 7.60 11.65 12.38
N ILE A 188 7.29 10.45 12.90
CA ILE A 188 6.13 9.65 12.49
C ILE A 188 5.18 9.35 13.67
N PRO A 189 3.87 9.17 13.42
CA PRO A 189 2.92 8.65 14.39
C PRO A 189 3.15 7.17 14.76
N SER A 190 2.80 6.78 15.98
CA SER A 190 2.91 5.42 16.53
C SER A 190 2.15 4.37 15.71
N TRP A 191 1.08 4.79 15.03
CA TRP A 191 0.16 3.91 14.32
C TRP A 191 0.57 3.58 12.88
N ILE A 192 1.56 4.28 12.31
CA ILE A 192 2.06 4.05 10.94
C ILE A 192 2.52 2.59 10.70
N PRO A 193 3.26 1.94 11.62
CA PRO A 193 3.57 0.51 11.50
C PRO A 193 2.36 -0.38 11.21
N TRP A 194 1.19 -0.11 11.79
CA TRP A 194 -0.02 -0.92 11.59
C TRP A 194 -0.62 -0.74 10.20
N VAL A 195 -0.57 0.49 9.64
CA VAL A 195 -1.03 0.76 8.28
C VAL A 195 -0.13 0.03 7.27
N TYR A 196 1.20 0.10 7.43
CA TYR A 196 2.12 -0.69 6.59
C TYR A 196 1.91 -2.19 6.73
N ALA A 197 1.68 -2.69 7.95
CA ALA A 197 1.37 -4.10 8.18
C ALA A 197 0.11 -4.53 7.42
N ALA A 198 -0.95 -3.72 7.44
CA ALA A 198 -2.19 -3.97 6.69
C ALA A 198 -1.97 -3.99 5.16
N GLY A 199 -0.98 -3.27 4.66
CA GLY A 199 -0.60 -3.28 3.24
C GLY A 199 -0.06 -4.62 2.75
N GLY A 200 0.50 -5.46 3.64
CA GLY A 200 1.07 -6.76 3.29
C GLY A 200 0.06 -7.69 2.59
N PRO A 201 -1.04 -8.10 3.27
CA PRO A 201 -2.06 -8.96 2.69
C PRO A 201 -2.66 -8.43 1.37
N ALA A 202 -2.90 -7.13 1.25
CA ALA A 202 -3.43 -6.52 0.02
C ALA A 202 -2.49 -6.67 -1.17
N ASN A 203 -1.21 -6.30 -0.99
CA ASN A 203 -0.20 -6.43 -2.04
C ASN A 203 0.09 -7.89 -2.36
N GLY A 204 0.10 -8.77 -1.35
CA GLY A 204 0.27 -10.20 -1.52
C GLY A 204 -0.88 -10.83 -2.32
N ALA A 205 -2.12 -10.45 -2.03
CA ALA A 205 -3.28 -10.98 -2.74
C ALA A 205 -3.30 -10.51 -4.20
N LEU A 206 -3.11 -9.20 -4.44
CA LEU A 206 -3.10 -8.63 -5.78
C LEU A 206 -1.93 -9.18 -6.61
N GLY A 207 -0.71 -9.19 -6.06
CA GLY A 207 0.49 -9.67 -6.76
C GLY A 207 0.38 -11.12 -7.21
N ARG A 208 -0.17 -12.00 -6.36
CA ARG A 208 -0.41 -13.41 -6.72
C ARG A 208 -1.46 -13.57 -7.81
N GLN A 209 -2.56 -12.82 -7.72
CA GLN A 209 -3.64 -12.93 -8.70
C GLN A 209 -3.22 -12.41 -10.07
N VAL A 210 -2.54 -11.27 -10.14
CA VAL A 210 -1.99 -10.72 -11.40
C VAL A 210 -1.02 -11.71 -12.03
N LEU A 211 -0.08 -12.28 -11.25
CA LEU A 211 0.87 -13.26 -11.77
C LEU A 211 0.16 -14.52 -12.28
N HIS A 212 -0.88 -14.98 -11.58
CA HIS A 212 -1.65 -16.14 -11.99
C HIS A 212 -2.32 -15.92 -13.36
N GLU A 213 -3.05 -14.83 -13.52
CA GLU A 213 -3.76 -14.48 -14.77
C GLU A 213 -2.81 -14.35 -15.96
N LEU A 214 -1.69 -13.64 -15.78
CA LEU A 214 -0.69 -13.47 -16.84
C LEU A 214 -0.07 -14.80 -17.25
N SER A 215 0.15 -15.71 -16.27
CA SER A 215 0.69 -17.04 -16.54
C SER A 215 -0.29 -17.92 -17.29
N GLN A 216 -1.58 -17.92 -16.91
CA GLN A 216 -2.64 -18.67 -17.58
C GLN A 216 -2.83 -18.21 -19.04
N ASN A 217 -2.94 -16.89 -19.25
CA ASN A 217 -3.14 -16.31 -20.58
C ASN A 217 -1.98 -16.61 -21.54
N THR A 218 -0.74 -16.56 -21.03
CA THR A 218 0.44 -16.89 -21.84
C THR A 218 0.47 -18.38 -22.22
N GLY A 219 0.14 -19.26 -21.27
CA GLY A 219 0.08 -20.70 -21.52
C GLY A 219 -0.98 -21.08 -22.57
N GLN A 220 -2.17 -20.48 -22.49
CA GLN A 220 -3.22 -20.70 -23.48
C GLN A 220 -2.83 -20.23 -24.90
N ARG A 221 -2.15 -19.08 -25.02
CA ARG A 221 -1.68 -18.57 -26.31
C ARG A 221 -0.67 -19.53 -26.95
N TYR A 222 0.29 -20.03 -26.16
CA TYR A 222 1.27 -20.99 -26.64
C TYR A 222 0.61 -22.26 -27.17
N ARG A 223 -0.34 -22.82 -26.40
CA ARG A 223 -1.08 -24.02 -26.81
C ARG A 223 -1.82 -23.81 -28.14
N ARG A 224 -2.58 -22.72 -28.28
CA ARG A 224 -3.30 -22.40 -29.54
C ARG A 224 -2.36 -22.21 -30.73
N SER A 225 -1.19 -21.61 -30.52
CA SER A 225 -0.19 -21.47 -31.60
C SER A 225 0.40 -22.81 -32.03
N SER A 226 0.60 -23.73 -31.08
CA SER A 226 1.12 -25.08 -31.35
C SER A 226 0.11 -25.98 -32.06
N GLU A 227 -1.20 -25.79 -31.79
CA GLU A 227 -2.27 -26.50 -32.48
C GLU A 227 -2.36 -26.04 -33.94
N ARG A 228 -2.36 -24.72 -34.20
CA ARG A 228 -2.38 -24.17 -35.58
C ARG A 228 -1.15 -24.49 -36.42
N ALA A 229 0.00 -24.75 -35.80
CA ALA A 229 1.21 -25.11 -36.54
C ALA A 229 1.26 -26.58 -36.96
N ARG A 230 0.29 -27.39 -36.49
CA ARG A 230 0.13 -28.82 -36.84
C ARG A 230 -0.95 -29.07 -37.88
N ASP A 231 -1.75 -28.05 -38.20
CA ASP A 231 -2.77 -28.04 -39.25
C ASP A 231 -2.18 -27.45 -40.54
#